data_AF-A0A2W5F8X0-F1
#
_entry.id   AF-A0A2W5F8X0-F1
#
_cell.length_a   1.000
_cell.length_b   1.000
_cell.length_c   1.000
_cell.angle_alpha   90.00
_cell.angle_beta   90.00
_cell.angle_gamma   90.00
#
_symmetry.space_group_name_H-M   'P 1'
#
loop_
_entity.id
_entity.type
_entity.pdbx_description
1 polymer ?
#
loop_
_entity_poly.entity_id
_entity_poly.type
_entity_poly.pdbx_seq_one_letter_code
_entity_poly.pdbx_strand_id
1 'polypeptide(L)'
;MNDTPSQPPENETTRALPWAGLAADQFRLLRLAPLPTDRLSGPRPLRFVQLGRLERHSREQSLLRLTLQLPNQIVHSDQNVLEVWADHQRKVVYLGNDDLQVEPQNRGLGRFLLAQAIGWAKQRWGHYQIAAGTLPLKDVLNDELRQRRDHFLRSQGVDVQYPDALQLKAGYAAAEVGDLLGDWNQEKVQIIELLDAAAMLQQADQNLREQDVKLRKQEENISAMKREDGTLRFTVSCLAVFVVFQAGLLIWIATH
;
A
#
# COMPACT_ATOMS: atom_id res chain seq x y z
N MET A 1 -13.86 23.78 -63.21
CA MET A 1 -13.51 24.11 -61.82
C MET A 1 -14.70 23.79 -60.94
N ASN A 2 -14.54 22.84 -60.03
CA ASN A 2 -15.32 22.72 -58.81
C ASN A 2 -14.40 22.01 -57.80
N ASP A 3 -13.86 22.82 -56.90
CA ASP A 3 -12.90 22.44 -55.88
C ASP A 3 -13.55 21.50 -54.86
N THR A 4 -13.00 20.31 -54.72
CA THR A 4 -13.31 19.41 -53.60
C THR A 4 -12.32 19.73 -52.48
N PRO A 5 -12.78 20.15 -51.28
CA PRO A 5 -11.86 20.46 -50.19
C PRO A 5 -11.21 19.17 -49.69
N SER A 6 -9.89 19.11 -49.78
CA SER A 6 -9.06 18.06 -49.21
C SER A 6 -9.28 17.97 -47.70
N GLN A 7 -9.76 16.82 -47.23
CA GLN A 7 -9.75 16.49 -45.80
C GLN A 7 -8.29 16.42 -45.31
N PRO A 8 -7.97 17.03 -44.15
CA PRO A 8 -6.66 16.86 -43.52
C PRO A 8 -6.48 15.40 -43.05
N PRO A 9 -5.24 14.87 -43.03
CA PRO A 9 -4.99 13.49 -42.66
C PRO A 9 -5.42 13.24 -41.21
N GLU A 10 -6.34 12.29 -41.05
CA GLU A 10 -6.78 11.80 -39.76
C GLU A 10 -5.58 11.25 -38.99
N ASN A 11 -5.38 11.87 -37.82
CA ASN A 11 -4.58 11.47 -36.67
C ASN A 11 -3.96 10.07 -36.78
N GLU A 12 -2.63 10.06 -36.72
CA GLU A 12 -1.81 8.90 -36.37
C GLU A 12 -2.51 8.07 -35.30
N THR A 13 -2.99 6.91 -35.74
CA THR A 13 -3.59 5.89 -34.91
C THR A 13 -2.63 5.59 -33.76
N THR A 14 -3.03 5.92 -32.54
CA THR A 14 -2.46 5.39 -31.30
C THR A 14 -2.39 3.88 -31.46
N ARG A 15 -1.24 3.36 -31.89
CA ARG A 15 -1.03 1.94 -32.14
C ARG A 15 -1.34 1.24 -30.83
N ALA A 16 -2.46 0.50 -30.78
CA ALA A 16 -2.91 -0.15 -29.56
C ALA A 16 -1.77 -0.99 -29.00
N LEU A 17 -1.28 -0.62 -27.81
CA LEU A 17 -0.12 -1.26 -27.20
C LEU A 17 -0.41 -2.75 -27.00
N PRO A 18 0.44 -3.65 -27.50
CA PRO A 18 0.20 -5.09 -27.42
C PRO A 18 0.17 -5.50 -25.95
N TRP A 19 -0.85 -6.24 -25.50
CA TRP A 19 -0.98 -6.74 -24.11
C TRP A 19 -1.54 -5.78 -23.05
N ALA A 20 -2.06 -4.61 -23.42
CA ALA A 20 -2.66 -3.67 -22.48
C ALA A 20 -3.74 -4.29 -21.55
N GLY A 21 -4.44 -5.35 -21.98
CA GLY A 21 -5.50 -6.01 -21.20
C GLY A 21 -5.09 -7.25 -20.40
N LEU A 22 -3.81 -7.65 -20.35
CA LEU A 22 -3.42 -8.90 -19.69
C LEU A 22 -3.35 -8.76 -18.15
N ALA A 23 -3.81 -9.80 -17.46
CA ALA A 23 -3.70 -9.94 -16.00
C ALA A 23 -2.31 -10.44 -15.57
N ALA A 24 -1.97 -10.22 -14.29
CA ALA A 24 -0.75 -10.76 -13.68
C ALA A 24 -0.73 -12.30 -13.70
N ASP A 25 0.46 -12.87 -13.92
CA ASP A 25 0.67 -14.33 -13.93
C ASP A 25 1.53 -14.82 -12.76
N GLN A 26 2.37 -13.95 -12.17
CA GLN A 26 3.15 -14.25 -10.98
C GLN A 26 2.69 -13.41 -9.80
N PHE A 27 2.58 -14.04 -8.64
CA PHE A 27 2.13 -13.38 -7.41
C PHE A 27 3.14 -13.57 -6.29
N ARG A 28 3.43 -12.51 -5.55
CA ARG A 28 4.22 -12.55 -4.31
C ARG A 28 3.51 -11.81 -3.18
N LEU A 29 3.81 -12.20 -1.95
CA LEU A 29 3.30 -11.51 -0.77
C LEU A 29 4.31 -10.46 -0.32
N LEU A 30 3.84 -9.24 -0.07
CA LEU A 30 4.63 -8.16 0.51
C LEU A 30 4.18 -7.92 1.95
N ARG A 31 5.15 -7.75 2.85
CA ARG A 31 4.96 -7.25 4.21
C ARG A 31 5.29 -5.77 4.26
N LEU A 32 4.34 -4.97 4.74
CA LEU A 32 4.56 -3.56 5.04
C LEU A 32 4.72 -3.40 6.55
N ALA A 33 5.94 -3.12 7.01
CA ALA A 33 6.23 -2.98 8.44
C ALA A 33 5.39 -1.85 9.09
N PRO A 34 4.96 -1.98 10.36
CA PRO A 34 4.26 -0.90 11.04
C PRO A 34 5.16 0.34 11.13
N LEU A 35 4.61 1.51 10.83
CA LEU A 35 5.31 2.80 10.93
C LEU A 35 4.53 3.75 11.85
N PRO A 36 5.20 4.78 12.41
CA PRO A 36 4.53 5.81 13.20
C PRO A 36 3.38 6.46 12.43
N THR A 37 2.37 6.97 13.12
CA THR A 37 1.28 7.72 12.47
C THR A 37 1.85 8.92 11.70
N ASP A 38 1.40 9.09 10.47
CA ASP A 38 1.77 10.21 9.60
C ASP A 38 0.63 11.22 9.55
N ARG A 39 0.95 12.51 9.44
CA ARG A 39 -0.08 13.57 9.41
C ARG A 39 -0.96 13.51 8.17
N LEU A 40 -0.40 13.06 7.04
CA LEU A 40 -1.10 13.03 5.75
C LEU A 40 -1.76 11.66 5.50
N SER A 41 -1.03 10.58 5.72
CA SER A 41 -1.52 9.21 5.44
C SER A 41 -2.17 8.50 6.63
N GLY A 42 -2.12 9.10 7.83
CA GLY A 42 -2.76 8.56 9.02
C GLY A 42 -2.02 7.37 9.66
N PRO A 43 -2.74 6.43 10.31
CA PRO A 43 -2.13 5.29 10.98
C PRO A 43 -1.55 4.30 9.96
N ARG A 44 -0.33 3.80 10.23
CA ARG A 44 0.40 2.91 9.32
C ARG A 44 0.66 1.55 9.98
N PRO A 45 -0.37 0.71 10.17
CA PRO A 45 -0.22 -0.59 10.81
C PRO A 45 0.54 -1.57 9.90
N LEU A 46 0.94 -2.71 10.49
CA LEU A 46 1.38 -3.88 9.73
C LEU A 46 0.30 -4.23 8.70
N ARG A 47 0.70 -4.37 7.43
CA ARG A 47 -0.19 -4.79 6.35
C ARG A 47 0.50 -5.80 5.46
N PHE A 48 -0.30 -6.66 4.83
CA PHE A 48 0.15 -7.54 3.77
C PHE A 48 -0.49 -7.11 2.46
N VAL A 49 0.29 -7.11 1.38
CA VAL A 49 -0.13 -6.67 0.05
C VAL A 49 0.29 -7.72 -0.96
N GLN A 50 -0.58 -8.06 -1.90
CA GLN A 50 -0.22 -8.95 -2.99
C GLN A 50 0.43 -8.14 -4.11
N LEU A 51 1.63 -8.56 -4.53
CA LEU A 51 2.29 -8.08 -5.74
C LEU A 51 1.97 -9.02 -6.89
N GLY A 52 1.22 -8.54 -7.88
CA GLY A 52 1.10 -9.17 -9.19
C GLY A 52 2.21 -8.69 -10.11
N ARG A 53 2.77 -9.60 -10.90
CA ARG A 53 3.77 -9.34 -11.92
C ARG A 53 3.33 -9.98 -13.22
N LEU A 54 3.52 -9.24 -14.31
CA LEU A 54 3.29 -9.67 -15.69
C LEU A 54 4.49 -9.25 -16.52
N GLU A 55 5.08 -10.19 -17.26
CA GLU A 55 6.16 -9.92 -18.19
C GLU A 55 5.83 -10.44 -19.59
N ARG A 56 5.95 -9.60 -20.61
CA ARG A 56 5.82 -10.02 -22.00
C ARG A 56 6.98 -9.49 -22.82
N HIS A 57 7.45 -10.32 -23.76
CA HIS A 57 8.58 -9.99 -24.61
C HIS A 57 8.24 -10.32 -26.06
N SER A 58 8.60 -9.42 -26.96
CA SER A 58 8.61 -9.64 -28.40
C SER A 58 9.91 -9.09 -28.99
N ARG A 59 10.05 -9.19 -30.32
CA ARG A 59 11.20 -8.59 -31.02
C ARG A 59 11.16 -7.06 -31.02
N GLU A 60 9.98 -6.47 -31.01
CA GLU A 60 9.82 -5.01 -31.09
C GLU A 60 9.76 -4.37 -29.71
N GLN A 61 9.01 -4.97 -28.79
CA GLN A 61 8.72 -4.40 -27.48
C GLN A 61 8.72 -5.46 -26.36
N SER A 62 9.08 -5.03 -25.16
CA SER A 62 8.88 -5.78 -23.93
C SER A 62 8.10 -4.96 -22.91
N LEU A 63 7.29 -5.64 -22.11
CA LEU A 63 6.41 -5.07 -21.10
C LEU A 63 6.68 -5.71 -19.74
N LEU A 64 6.80 -4.88 -18.71
CA LEU A 64 6.63 -5.25 -17.32
C LEU A 64 5.44 -4.49 -16.75
N ARG A 65 4.49 -5.22 -16.18
CA ARG A 65 3.42 -4.64 -15.38
C ARG A 65 3.47 -5.21 -13.96
N LEU A 66 3.52 -4.31 -12.99
CA LEU A 66 3.45 -4.63 -11.57
C LEU A 66 2.15 -4.06 -11.00
N THR A 67 1.40 -4.90 -10.28
CA THR A 67 0.13 -4.51 -9.66
C THR A 67 0.17 -4.78 -8.17
N LEU A 68 -0.37 -3.88 -7.37
CA LEU A 68 -0.52 -4.06 -5.92
C LEU A 68 -2.00 -4.23 -5.56
N GLN A 69 -2.33 -5.32 -4.90
CA GLN A 69 -3.68 -5.59 -4.41
C GLN A 69 -3.68 -5.67 -2.89
N LEU A 70 -4.55 -4.89 -2.27
CA LEU A 70 -4.75 -4.90 -0.83
C LEU A 70 -5.98 -5.74 -0.47
N PRO A 71 -5.88 -6.58 0.58
CA PRO A 71 -7.04 -7.30 1.08
C PRO A 71 -8.15 -6.32 1.47
N ASN A 72 -9.38 -6.59 1.04
CA ASN A 72 -10.59 -5.84 1.39
C ASN A 72 -10.56 -4.34 1.01
N GLN A 73 -9.75 -3.95 0.02
CA GLN A 73 -9.68 -2.58 -0.45
C GLN A 73 -9.80 -2.55 -1.98
N ILE A 74 -10.82 -1.84 -2.48
CA ILE A 74 -11.01 -1.58 -3.91
C ILE A 74 -10.33 -0.26 -4.21
N VAL A 75 -9.41 -0.28 -5.18
CA VAL A 75 -8.74 0.92 -5.72
C VAL A 75 -9.17 1.13 -7.17
N HIS A 76 -8.96 2.33 -7.70
CA HIS A 76 -9.18 2.60 -9.13
C HIS A 76 -8.26 1.71 -9.99
N SER A 77 -8.66 1.44 -11.23
CA SER A 77 -7.92 0.56 -12.16
C SER A 77 -6.48 0.99 -12.41
N ASP A 78 -6.22 2.29 -12.35
CA ASP A 78 -4.93 2.89 -12.69
C ASP A 78 -4.07 3.14 -11.43
N GLN A 79 -4.66 2.97 -10.25
CA GLN A 79 -3.93 3.04 -8.99
C GLN A 79 -3.25 1.70 -8.73
N ASN A 80 -2.11 1.74 -8.03
CA ASN A 80 -1.34 0.56 -7.68
C ASN A 80 -0.80 -0.22 -8.89
N VAL A 81 -0.72 0.41 -10.06
CA VAL A 81 -0.18 -0.18 -11.28
C VAL A 81 1.04 0.60 -11.71
N LEU A 82 2.17 -0.09 -11.83
CA LEU A 82 3.34 0.40 -12.54
C LEU A 82 3.49 -0.37 -13.83
N GLU A 83 3.54 0.36 -14.94
CA GLU A 83 3.76 -0.20 -16.27
C GLU A 83 5.04 0.37 -16.88
N VAL A 84 5.92 -0.51 -17.35
CA VAL A 84 7.19 -0.15 -17.97
C VAL A 84 7.35 -0.89 -19.28
N TRP A 85 7.68 -0.14 -20.32
CA TRP A 85 7.89 -0.63 -21.66
C TRP A 85 9.35 -0.46 -22.06
N ALA A 86 9.88 -1.43 -22.80
CA ALA A 86 11.14 -1.32 -23.49
C ALA A 86 10.88 -1.44 -25.00
N ASP A 87 11.16 -0.37 -25.74
CA ASP A 87 11.17 -0.34 -27.20
C ASP A 87 12.55 -0.75 -27.71
N HIS A 88 12.63 -1.92 -28.34
CA HIS A 88 13.89 -2.48 -28.84
C HIS A 88 14.36 -1.84 -30.14
N GLN A 89 13.47 -1.20 -30.91
CA GLN A 89 13.83 -0.48 -32.13
C GLN A 89 14.51 0.83 -31.78
N ARG A 90 13.93 1.57 -30.82
CA ARG A 90 14.48 2.85 -30.35
C ARG A 90 15.56 2.69 -29.29
N LYS A 91 15.67 1.51 -28.67
CA LYS A 91 16.52 1.22 -27.49
C LYS A 91 16.21 2.14 -26.32
N VAL A 92 14.92 2.32 -26.06
CA VAL A 92 14.42 3.23 -25.03
C VAL A 92 13.49 2.48 -24.08
N VAL A 93 13.59 2.79 -22.79
CA VAL A 93 12.66 2.34 -21.74
C VAL A 93 11.80 3.52 -21.30
N TYR A 94 10.48 3.33 -21.22
CA TYR A 94 9.54 4.38 -20.82
C TYR A 94 8.47 3.83 -19.90
N LEU A 95 7.87 4.72 -19.10
CA LEU A 95 6.72 4.41 -18.27
C LEU A 95 5.46 4.42 -19.12
N GLY A 96 4.62 3.40 -19.01
CA GLY A 96 3.32 3.33 -19.69
C GLY A 96 2.26 4.23 -19.07
N ASN A 97 2.43 4.58 -17.79
CA ASN A 97 1.53 5.44 -17.04
C ASN A 97 2.24 6.77 -16.75
N ASP A 98 1.53 7.89 -16.92
CA ASP A 98 2.08 9.24 -16.70
C ASP A 98 2.37 9.54 -15.22
N ASP A 99 1.64 8.90 -14.29
CA ASP A 99 1.81 9.08 -12.86
C ASP A 99 1.66 7.77 -12.09
N LEU A 100 2.59 7.49 -11.18
CA LEU A 100 2.57 6.31 -10.33
C LEU A 100 1.82 6.62 -9.03
N GLN A 101 0.54 6.30 -9.00
CA GLN A 101 -0.28 6.43 -7.79
C GLN A 101 -0.27 5.13 -7.00
N VAL A 102 0.14 5.22 -5.73
CA VAL A 102 0.26 4.05 -4.87
C VAL A 102 -0.45 4.25 -3.54
N GLU A 103 -1.35 3.34 -3.25
CA GLU A 103 -2.05 3.20 -1.98
C GLU A 103 -1.66 1.86 -1.32
N PRO A 104 -1.36 1.85 -0.01
CA PRO A 104 -1.27 2.96 0.93
C PRO A 104 -0.07 3.90 0.67
N GLN A 105 -0.33 5.20 0.70
CA GLN A 105 0.70 6.23 0.56
C GLN A 105 1.75 6.20 1.70
N ASN A 106 2.95 6.72 1.43
CA ASN A 106 4.03 6.85 2.42
C ASN A 106 4.45 5.53 3.11
N ARG A 107 4.33 4.40 2.41
CA ARG A 107 4.77 3.07 2.87
C ARG A 107 6.03 2.55 2.19
N GLY A 108 6.59 3.30 1.24
CA GLY A 108 7.76 2.88 0.45
C GLY A 108 7.43 2.02 -0.78
N LEU A 109 6.14 1.76 -1.04
CA LEU A 109 5.67 0.95 -2.15
C LEU A 109 6.06 1.51 -3.54
N GLY A 110 5.92 2.82 -3.77
CA GLY A 110 6.32 3.41 -5.06
C GLY A 110 7.80 3.19 -5.37
N ARG A 111 8.67 3.34 -4.36
CA ARG A 111 10.12 3.11 -4.52
C ARG A 111 10.42 1.63 -4.71
N PHE A 112 9.71 0.76 -4.00
CA PHE A 112 9.78 -0.68 -4.22
C PHE A 112 9.40 -1.06 -5.66
N LEU A 113 8.28 -0.55 -6.19
CA LEU A 113 7.84 -0.83 -7.56
C LEU A 113 8.86 -0.36 -8.60
N LEU A 114 9.37 0.87 -8.46
CA LEU A 114 10.43 1.37 -9.34
C LEU A 114 11.69 0.52 -9.24
N ALA A 115 12.12 0.14 -8.04
CA ALA A 115 13.30 -0.71 -7.86
C ALA A 115 13.13 -2.07 -8.56
N GLN A 116 11.95 -2.68 -8.49
CA GLN A 116 11.63 -3.91 -9.23
C GLN A 116 11.69 -3.70 -10.75
N ALA A 117 11.16 -2.59 -11.25
CA ALA A 117 11.19 -2.26 -12.67
C ALA A 117 12.61 -1.94 -13.17
N ILE A 118 13.40 -1.20 -12.40
CA ILE A 118 14.81 -0.92 -12.69
C ILE A 118 15.59 -2.23 -12.72
N GLY A 119 15.40 -3.11 -11.72
CA GLY A 119 16.05 -4.42 -11.68
C GLY A 119 15.72 -5.26 -12.91
N TRP A 120 14.45 -5.32 -13.31
CA TRP A 120 14.01 -6.01 -14.54
C TRP A 120 14.65 -5.41 -15.80
N ALA A 121 14.62 -4.08 -15.95
CA ALA A 121 15.17 -3.42 -17.13
C ALA A 121 16.70 -3.59 -17.22
N LYS A 122 17.41 -3.47 -16.10
CA LYS A 122 18.87 -3.66 -16.01
C LYS A 122 19.33 -5.06 -16.41
N GLN A 123 18.54 -6.10 -16.11
CA GLN A 123 18.91 -7.48 -16.42
C GLN A 123 19.12 -7.73 -17.92
N ARG A 124 18.42 -7.01 -18.81
CA ARG A 124 18.48 -7.25 -20.27
C ARG A 124 18.83 -6.02 -21.10
N TRP A 125 18.52 -4.83 -20.60
CA TRP A 125 18.60 -3.58 -21.35
C TRP A 125 19.27 -2.48 -20.54
N GLY A 126 20.30 -2.82 -19.77
CA GLY A 126 21.11 -1.82 -19.06
C GLY A 126 21.60 -0.69 -19.95
N HIS A 127 21.94 -0.99 -21.22
CA HIS A 127 22.42 -0.02 -22.22
C HIS A 127 21.33 0.78 -22.94
N TYR A 128 20.06 0.64 -22.56
CA TYR A 128 18.98 1.42 -23.14
C TYR A 128 18.90 2.78 -22.45
N GLN A 129 18.39 3.77 -23.18
CA GLN A 129 18.11 5.09 -22.60
C GLN A 129 16.72 5.10 -21.98
N ILE A 130 16.53 5.93 -20.95
CA ILE A 130 15.21 6.22 -20.42
C ILE A 130 14.59 7.32 -21.27
N ALA A 131 13.32 7.18 -21.67
CA ALA A 131 12.62 8.23 -22.40
C ALA A 131 12.55 9.48 -21.53
N ALA A 132 13.06 10.61 -22.04
CA ALA A 132 12.85 11.88 -21.36
C ALA A 132 11.36 12.21 -21.32
N GLY A 133 10.87 12.69 -20.18
CA GLY A 133 9.47 13.00 -19.97
C GLY A 133 9.26 14.28 -19.22
N THR A 134 8.06 14.85 -19.38
CA THR A 134 7.61 16.00 -18.59
C THR A 134 6.88 15.48 -17.36
N LEU A 135 7.21 16.02 -16.19
CA LEU A 135 6.54 15.63 -14.95
C LEU A 135 5.18 16.33 -14.82
N PRO A 136 4.18 15.67 -14.20
CA PRO A 136 2.84 16.23 -14.04
C PRO A 136 2.82 17.58 -13.31
N LEU A 137 1.97 18.49 -13.79
CA LEU A 137 1.82 19.85 -13.22
C LEU A 137 1.15 19.87 -11.84
N LYS A 138 0.39 18.82 -11.50
CA LYS A 138 -0.37 18.71 -10.25
C LYS A 138 0.50 18.78 -9.00
N ASP A 139 1.71 18.23 -9.06
CA ASP A 139 2.65 18.23 -7.94
C ASP A 139 3.43 19.55 -7.83
N VAL A 140 3.39 20.39 -8.86
CA VAL A 140 4.08 21.69 -8.86
C VAL A 140 3.35 22.68 -7.97
N LEU A 141 2.03 22.57 -7.80
CA LEU A 141 1.24 23.56 -7.03
C LEU A 141 1.45 23.48 -5.52
N ASN A 142 2.06 22.41 -5.01
CA ASN A 142 2.39 22.25 -3.58
C ASN A 142 3.88 21.92 -3.42
N ASP A 143 4.63 22.82 -2.79
CA ASP A 143 6.07 22.68 -2.62
C ASP A 143 6.47 21.41 -1.85
N GLU A 144 5.67 20.96 -0.88
CA GLU A 144 5.96 19.70 -0.17
C GLU A 144 5.81 18.47 -1.06
N LEU A 145 4.78 18.43 -1.92
CA LEU A 145 4.57 17.34 -2.87
C LEU A 145 5.65 17.33 -3.95
N ARG A 146 6.03 18.52 -4.42
CA ARG A 146 7.16 18.72 -5.35
C ARG A 146 8.45 18.16 -4.78
N GLN A 147 8.82 18.57 -3.56
CA GLN A 147 10.05 18.10 -2.90
C GLN A 147 10.05 16.58 -2.69
N ARG A 148 8.90 15.99 -2.35
CA ARG A 148 8.77 14.53 -2.20
C ARG A 148 8.98 13.79 -3.51
N ARG A 149 8.33 14.24 -4.59
CA ARG A 149 8.47 13.66 -5.93
C ARG A 149 9.91 13.76 -6.41
N ASP A 150 10.54 14.92 -6.27
CA ASP A 150 11.91 15.14 -6.69
C ASP A 150 12.90 14.30 -5.87
N HIS A 151 12.72 14.23 -4.55
CA HIS A 151 13.51 13.36 -3.70
C HIS A 151 13.35 11.89 -4.08
N PHE A 152 12.12 11.47 -4.39
CA PHE A 152 11.81 10.13 -4.86
C PHE A 152 12.56 9.80 -6.16
N LEU A 153 12.48 10.65 -7.19
CA LEU A 153 13.16 10.44 -8.47
C LEU A 153 14.69 10.48 -8.34
N ARG A 154 15.24 11.48 -7.63
CA ARG A 154 16.69 11.60 -7.39
C ARG A 154 17.25 10.41 -6.62
N SER A 155 16.48 9.85 -5.68
CA SER A 155 16.91 8.65 -4.94
C SER A 155 17.03 7.40 -5.81
N GLN A 156 16.47 7.42 -7.03
CA GLN A 156 16.59 6.36 -8.04
C GLN A 156 17.63 6.69 -9.11
N GLY A 157 18.40 7.78 -8.96
CA GLY A 157 19.40 8.21 -9.95
C GLY A 157 18.83 9.01 -11.12
N VAL A 158 17.58 9.45 -11.05
CA VAL A 158 16.95 10.28 -12.09
C VAL A 158 17.23 11.76 -11.82
N ASP A 159 17.81 12.45 -12.80
CA ASP A 159 18.02 13.90 -12.73
C ASP A 159 16.74 14.65 -13.09
N VAL A 160 16.32 15.57 -12.21
CA VAL A 160 15.10 16.37 -12.35
C VAL A 160 15.49 17.80 -12.66
N GLN A 161 15.09 18.26 -13.84
CA GLN A 161 15.49 19.54 -14.42
C GLN A 161 14.29 20.49 -14.49
N TYR A 162 14.53 21.75 -14.13
CA TYR A 162 13.56 22.83 -14.19
C TYR A 162 14.04 23.87 -15.21
N PRO A 163 13.53 23.83 -16.45
CA PRO A 163 13.94 24.78 -17.49
C PRO A 163 13.48 26.23 -17.24
N ASP A 164 12.51 26.45 -16.35
CA ASP A 164 11.95 27.77 -16.05
C ASP A 164 12.33 28.24 -14.63
N ALA A 165 12.65 29.53 -14.49
CA ALA A 165 12.98 30.17 -13.21
C ALA A 165 11.81 30.14 -12.21
N LEU A 166 10.57 30.14 -12.73
CA LEU A 166 9.35 29.98 -11.92
C LEU A 166 9.08 28.51 -11.54
N GLN A 167 9.92 27.57 -11.98
CA GLN A 167 9.81 26.13 -11.70
C GLN A 167 8.46 25.51 -12.07
N LEU A 168 7.73 26.12 -13.01
CA LEU A 168 6.38 25.72 -13.39
C LEU A 168 6.36 24.43 -14.22
N LYS A 169 7.44 24.15 -14.93
CA LYS A 169 7.62 22.91 -15.70
C LYS A 169 8.86 22.19 -15.19
N ALA A 170 8.72 20.90 -14.98
CA ALA A 170 9.82 20.01 -14.62
C ALA A 170 9.88 18.87 -15.63
N GLY A 171 11.09 18.51 -16.05
CA GLY A 171 11.34 17.33 -16.83
C GLY A 171 12.39 16.46 -16.15
N TYR A 172 12.56 15.26 -16.66
CA TYR A 172 13.71 14.43 -16.30
C TYR A 172 14.51 14.09 -17.56
N ALA A 173 15.83 14.04 -17.41
CA ALA A 173 16.74 13.79 -18.52
C ALA A 173 16.92 12.29 -18.78
N ALA A 174 17.21 11.96 -20.04
CA ALA A 174 17.48 10.60 -20.49
C ALA A 174 18.81 10.10 -19.90
N ALA A 175 18.74 9.35 -18.80
CA ALA A 175 19.86 8.57 -18.29
C ALA A 175 19.86 7.15 -18.89
N GLU A 176 20.99 6.47 -18.83
CA GLU A 176 21.08 5.06 -19.16
C GLU A 176 20.42 4.22 -18.05
N VAL A 177 19.71 3.15 -18.43
CA VAL A 177 19.05 2.27 -17.45
C VAL A 177 20.07 1.68 -16.47
N GLY A 178 21.30 1.44 -16.92
CA GLY A 178 22.45 0.98 -16.13
C GLY A 178 22.81 1.89 -14.96
N ASP A 179 22.56 3.20 -15.07
CA ASP A 179 22.92 4.19 -14.06
C ASP A 179 21.86 4.33 -12.95
N LEU A 180 20.66 3.79 -13.16
CA LEU A 180 19.57 3.90 -12.19
C LEU A 180 19.82 3.11 -10.90
N LEU A 181 19.38 3.63 -9.76
CA LEU A 181 19.54 2.97 -8.47
C LEU A 181 18.27 2.18 -8.12
N GLY A 182 18.31 0.87 -8.35
CA GLY A 182 17.20 -0.06 -8.06
C GLY A 182 17.11 -0.49 -6.58
N ASP A 183 17.35 0.43 -5.64
CA ASP A 183 17.34 0.14 -4.21
C ASP A 183 16.07 0.66 -3.52
N TRP A 184 15.57 -0.08 -2.53
CA TRP A 184 14.42 0.27 -1.71
C TRP A 184 14.66 -0.05 -0.24
N ASN A 185 13.88 0.58 0.64
CA ASN A 185 13.97 0.30 2.06
C ASN A 185 13.32 -1.05 2.39
N GLN A 186 14.17 -2.07 2.62
CA GLN A 186 13.76 -3.43 2.96
C GLN A 186 13.16 -3.56 4.38
N GLU A 187 13.36 -2.59 5.26
CA GLU A 187 12.67 -2.60 6.57
C GLU A 187 11.19 -2.23 6.41
N LYS A 188 10.88 -1.31 5.48
CA LYS A 188 9.51 -0.85 5.21
C LYS A 188 8.72 -1.84 4.37
N VAL A 189 9.34 -2.39 3.33
CA VAL A 189 8.69 -3.30 2.37
C VAL A 189 9.55 -4.54 2.18
N GLN A 190 9.01 -5.69 2.60
CA GLN A 190 9.67 -7.00 2.48
C GLN A 190 8.89 -7.89 1.54
N ILE A 191 9.58 -8.62 0.67
CA ILE A 191 8.99 -9.74 -0.06
C ILE A 191 9.03 -10.93 0.88
N ILE A 192 7.88 -11.57 1.07
CA ILE A 192 7.77 -12.80 1.87
C ILE A 192 7.74 -13.98 0.91
N GLU A 193 8.67 -14.90 1.08
CA GLU A 193 8.69 -16.17 0.36
C GLU A 193 7.61 -17.11 0.90
N LEU A 194 7.16 -18.05 0.06
CA LEU A 194 6.00 -18.89 0.38
C LEU A 194 6.16 -19.66 1.71
N LEU A 195 7.37 -20.16 1.98
CA LEU A 195 7.66 -20.92 3.20
C LEU A 195 7.59 -20.02 4.44
N ASP A 196 8.14 -18.80 4.36
CA ASP A 196 8.07 -17.83 5.45
C ASP A 196 6.63 -17.39 5.71
N ALA A 197 5.84 -17.21 4.65
CA ALA A 197 4.41 -16.93 4.78
C ALA A 197 3.67 -18.06 5.51
N ALA A 198 3.96 -19.32 5.17
CA ALA A 198 3.39 -20.48 5.84
C ALA A 198 3.80 -20.54 7.32
N ALA A 199 5.07 -20.28 7.64
CA ALA A 199 5.56 -20.24 9.02
C ALA A 199 4.89 -19.11 9.82
N MET A 200 4.75 -17.91 9.24
CA MET A 200 4.03 -16.79 9.87
C MET A 200 2.57 -17.14 10.14
N LEU A 201 1.89 -17.79 9.19
CA LEU A 201 0.50 -18.24 9.36
C LEU A 201 0.37 -19.27 10.48
N GLN A 202 1.27 -20.26 10.53
CA GLN A 202 1.29 -21.26 11.61
C GLN A 202 1.53 -20.61 12.98
N GLN A 203 2.47 -19.66 13.06
CA GLN A 203 2.73 -18.93 14.30
C GLN A 203 1.54 -18.06 14.72
N ALA A 204 0.87 -17.42 13.76
CA ALA A 204 -0.33 -16.63 14.04
C ALA A 204 -1.47 -17.50 14.59
N ASP A 205 -1.69 -18.70 14.03
CA ASP A 205 -2.70 -19.64 14.52
C ASP A 205 -2.38 -20.13 15.95
N GLN A 206 -1.12 -20.44 16.25
CA GLN A 206 -0.69 -20.78 17.61
C GLN A 206 -0.96 -19.63 18.60
N ASN A 207 -0.57 -18.41 18.24
CA ASN A 207 -0.81 -17.22 19.07
C ASN A 207 -2.30 -16.96 19.30
N LEU A 208 -3.15 -17.16 18.29
CA LEU A 208 -4.60 -17.01 18.42
C LEU A 208 -5.18 -18.03 19.41
N ARG A 209 -4.77 -19.30 19.31
CA ARG A 209 -5.20 -20.34 20.26
C ARG A 209 -4.77 -20.03 21.69
N GLU A 210 -3.55 -19.51 21.89
CA GLU A 210 -3.11 -19.08 23.22
C GLU A 210 -3.93 -17.92 23.76
N GLN A 211 -4.30 -16.95 22.92
CA GLN A 211 -5.16 -15.84 23.31
C GLN A 211 -6.58 -16.32 23.66
N ASP A 212 -7.15 -17.25 22.90
CA ASP A 212 -8.47 -17.84 23.18
C ASP A 212 -8.51 -18.53 24.56
N VAL A 213 -7.46 -19.28 24.91
CA VAL A 213 -7.36 -19.90 26.24
C VAL A 213 -7.30 -18.84 27.34
N LYS A 214 -6.54 -17.76 27.13
CA LYS A 214 -6.45 -16.65 28.09
C LYS A 214 -7.80 -15.93 28.23
N LEU A 215 -8.50 -15.68 27.13
CA LEU A 215 -9.81 -15.05 27.13
C LEU A 215 -10.83 -15.89 27.90
N ARG A 216 -10.90 -17.21 27.64
CA ARG A 216 -11.77 -18.12 28.39
C ARG A 216 -11.51 -18.08 29.89
N LYS A 217 -10.24 -18.11 30.31
CA LYS A 217 -9.86 -18.01 31.72
C LYS A 217 -10.30 -16.68 32.34
N GLN A 218 -10.17 -15.57 31.61
CA GLN A 218 -10.64 -14.26 32.08
C GLN A 218 -12.17 -14.22 32.18
N GLU A 219 -12.89 -14.78 31.22
CA GLU A 219 -14.35 -14.91 31.26
C GLU A 219 -14.83 -15.74 32.44
N GLU A 220 -14.18 -16.88 32.71
CA GLU A 220 -14.45 -17.71 33.88
C GLU A 220 -14.26 -16.93 35.18
N ASN A 221 -13.14 -16.21 35.32
CA ASN A 221 -12.87 -15.37 36.50
C ASN A 221 -13.93 -14.27 36.68
N ILE A 222 -14.30 -13.59 35.60
CA ILE A 222 -15.37 -12.56 35.64
C ILE A 222 -16.69 -13.19 36.06
N SER A 223 -17.01 -14.38 35.56
CA SER A 223 -18.24 -15.10 35.92
C SER A 223 -18.26 -15.49 37.40
N ALA A 224 -17.13 -15.93 37.95
CA ALA A 224 -16.98 -16.25 39.36
C ALA A 224 -17.15 -15.02 40.25
N MET A 225 -16.45 -13.92 39.92
CA MET A 225 -16.58 -12.66 40.66
C MET A 225 -18.01 -12.10 40.61
N LYS A 226 -18.69 -12.17 39.45
CA LYS A 226 -20.09 -11.77 39.34
C LYS A 226 -21.02 -12.62 40.22
N ARG A 227 -20.73 -13.92 40.35
CA ARG A 227 -21.49 -14.83 41.23
C ARG A 227 -21.27 -14.45 42.70
N GLU A 228 -20.02 -14.21 43.10
CA GLU A 228 -19.67 -13.76 44.45
C GLU A 228 -20.31 -12.42 44.80
N ASP A 229 -20.25 -11.44 43.90
CA ASP A 229 -20.93 -10.14 44.05
C ASP A 229 -22.45 -10.30 44.20
N GLY A 230 -23.05 -11.21 43.43
CA GLY A 230 -24.48 -11.54 43.54
C GLY A 230 -24.83 -12.11 44.91
N THR A 231 -24.02 -13.03 45.42
CA THR A 231 -24.17 -13.60 46.77
C THR A 231 -23.97 -12.53 47.84
N LEU A 232 -22.94 -11.69 47.73
CA LEU A 232 -22.65 -10.62 48.68
C LEU A 232 -23.81 -9.62 48.75
N ARG A 233 -24.33 -9.18 47.59
CA ARG A 233 -25.49 -8.27 47.53
C ARG A 233 -26.71 -8.90 48.17
N PHE A 234 -26.97 -10.18 47.92
CA PHE A 234 -28.08 -10.90 48.56
C PHE A 234 -27.92 -10.94 50.09
N THR A 235 -26.74 -11.27 50.60
CA THR A 235 -26.47 -11.31 52.05
C THR A 235 -26.64 -9.92 52.68
N VAL A 236 -26.12 -8.86 52.05
CA VAL A 236 -26.29 -7.48 52.52
C VAL A 236 -27.77 -7.08 52.54
N SER A 237 -28.53 -7.40 51.49
CA SER A 237 -29.98 -7.13 51.46
C SER A 237 -30.73 -7.91 52.54
N CYS A 238 -30.41 -9.18 52.77
CA CYS A 238 -31.02 -10.00 53.81
C CYS A 238 -30.74 -9.43 55.20
N LEU A 239 -29.48 -9.05 55.48
CA LEU A 239 -29.09 -8.42 56.74
C LEU A 239 -29.79 -7.07 56.94
N ALA A 240 -29.88 -6.24 55.90
CA ALA A 240 -30.57 -4.95 55.97
C ALA A 240 -32.06 -5.12 56.30
N VAL A 241 -32.75 -6.06 55.65
CA VAL A 241 -34.16 -6.38 55.95
C VAL A 241 -34.32 -6.90 57.38
N PHE A 242 -33.43 -7.78 57.82
CA PHE A 242 -33.46 -8.32 59.18
C PHE A 242 -33.28 -7.22 60.24
N VAL A 243 -32.31 -6.32 60.06
CA VAL A 243 -32.07 -5.19 60.99
C VAL A 243 -33.27 -4.25 61.04
N VAL A 244 -33.88 -3.90 59.90
CA VAL A 244 -35.09 -3.06 59.86
C VAL A 244 -36.26 -3.73 60.57
N PHE A 245 -36.44 -5.05 60.37
CA PHE A 245 -37.47 -5.82 61.05
C PHE A 245 -37.28 -5.86 62.57
N GLN A 246 -36.07 -6.14 63.03
CA GLN A 246 -35.72 -6.14 64.47
C GLN A 246 -35.94 -4.76 65.10
N ALA A 247 -35.53 -3.69 64.42
CA ALA A 247 -35.77 -2.32 64.88
C ALA A 247 -37.28 -2.01 65.00
N GLY A 248 -38.09 -2.43 64.02
CA GLY A 248 -39.54 -2.29 64.08
C GLY A 248 -40.18 -3.07 65.24
N LEU A 249 -39.73 -4.30 65.49
CA LEU A 249 -40.18 -5.13 66.61
C LEU A 249 -39.83 -4.50 67.97
N LEU A 250 -38.61 -3.99 68.11
CA LEU A 250 -38.16 -3.30 69.33
C LEU A 250 -38.97 -2.03 69.59
N ILE A 251 -39.25 -1.23 68.55
CA ILE A 251 -40.10 -0.05 68.68
C ILE A 251 -41.50 -0.47 69.13
N TRP A 252 -42.10 -1.47 68.48
CA TRP A 252 -43.44 -1.96 68.84
C TRP A 252 -43.52 -2.40 70.30
N ILE A 253 -42.57 -3.21 70.77
CA ILE A 253 -42.47 -3.63 72.18
C ILE A 253 -42.26 -2.46 73.13
N ALA A 254 -41.47 -1.44 72.76
CA ALA A 254 -41.22 -0.29 73.63
C ALA A 254 -42.42 0.68 73.71
N THR A 255 -43.31 0.66 72.71
CA THR A 255 -44.48 1.53 72.62
C THR A 255 -45.80 0.92 73.13
N HIS A 256 -45.81 -0.36 73.54
CA HIS A 256 -46.93 -1.06 74.17
C HIS A 256 -46.55 -1.52 75.58
#